data_AF-A0A558GB32-F1
#
_entry.id   AF-A0A558GB32-F1
#
_cell.length_a   1.000
_cell.length_b   1.000
_cell.length_c   1.000
_cell.angle_alpha   90.00
_cell.angle_beta   90.00
_cell.angle_gamma   90.00
#
_symmetry.space_group_name_H-M   'P 1'
#
loop_
_entity.id
_entity.type
_entity.pdbx_description
1 polymer ?
#
loop_
_entity_poly.entity_id
_entity_poly.type
_entity_poly.pdbx_seq_one_letter_code
_entity_poly.pdbx_strand_id
1 'polypeptide(L)'
;MTTEPTSDDKRAVVLLSGGMDSATTAYEATQRGYELYALHTSYGQKTESKEYDCARELADELDARDFLHIETSHLKQIGASSLTDDSMAVADADMDADDIPTSYVPFRNANLLSMAVSYAEANDCDAVFVGAHSEDYSGYPDCRPEFFDAFEAMVDVGTKPDTTISLEVPFVHDSKTDIARRGLELGVPFEHTWSCYRAEEPACGTCDSCAFRLQAFQNLGERDPIPYAERPDYADGDADPDAA
;
A
#
# COMPACT_ATOMS: atom_id res chain seq x y z
N MET A 1 23.01 -26.94 -7.71
CA MET A 1 23.08 -26.45 -9.10
C MET A 1 22.53 -25.03 -9.04
N THR A 2 23.41 -24.05 -8.97
CA THR A 2 23.07 -22.63 -9.03
C THR A 2 22.89 -22.28 -10.50
N THR A 3 21.65 -22.07 -10.91
CA THR A 3 21.30 -21.52 -12.22
C THR A 3 21.82 -20.10 -12.29
N GLU A 4 22.64 -19.80 -13.31
CA GLU A 4 23.04 -18.43 -13.64
C GLU A 4 21.80 -17.65 -14.10
N PRO A 5 21.66 -16.36 -13.73
CA PRO A 5 20.49 -15.57 -14.09
C PRO A 5 20.45 -15.39 -15.61
N THR A 6 19.35 -15.82 -16.22
CA THR A 6 19.07 -15.55 -17.63
C THR A 6 18.54 -14.13 -17.78
N SER A 7 19.01 -13.43 -18.82
CA SER A 7 18.72 -12.03 -19.16
C SER A 7 17.25 -11.72 -19.51
N ASP A 8 16.29 -12.59 -19.19
CA ASP A 8 14.86 -12.47 -19.54
C ASP A 8 13.92 -12.36 -18.31
N ASP A 9 14.44 -12.44 -17.08
CA ASP A 9 13.61 -12.37 -15.88
C ASP A 9 13.32 -10.91 -15.50
N LYS A 10 12.05 -10.51 -15.65
CA LYS A 10 11.56 -9.18 -15.30
C LYS A 10 11.70 -8.95 -13.80
N ARG A 11 12.26 -7.81 -13.40
CA ARG A 11 12.47 -7.48 -11.98
C ARG A 11 11.73 -6.21 -11.62
N ALA A 12 11.13 -6.19 -10.45
CA ALA A 12 10.42 -5.00 -9.98
C ALA A 12 10.67 -4.74 -8.49
N VAL A 13 10.76 -3.47 -8.14
CA VAL A 13 10.61 -3.05 -6.75
C VAL A 13 9.12 -2.93 -6.44
N VAL A 14 8.67 -3.47 -5.30
CA VAL A 14 7.32 -3.23 -4.79
C VAL A 14 7.39 -2.49 -3.46
N LEU A 15 6.63 -1.40 -3.35
CA LEU A 15 6.43 -0.72 -2.06
C LEU A 15 5.50 -1.56 -1.19
N LEU A 16 6.10 -2.32 -0.26
CA LEU A 16 5.41 -3.32 0.56
C LEU A 16 5.26 -2.82 2.00
N SER A 17 4.11 -2.25 2.33
CA SER A 17 3.83 -1.73 3.69
C SER A 17 3.37 -2.81 4.67
N GLY A 18 2.98 -4.00 4.18
CA GLY A 18 2.32 -5.02 4.98
C GLY A 18 0.80 -4.85 5.04
N GLY A 19 0.25 -3.78 4.44
CA GLY A 19 -1.18 -3.58 4.30
C GLY A 19 -1.80 -4.33 3.12
N MET A 20 -3.13 -4.47 3.15
CA MET A 20 -3.89 -5.26 2.17
C MET A 20 -3.63 -4.82 0.72
N ASP A 21 -3.53 -3.51 0.45
CA ASP A 21 -3.36 -3.01 -0.92
C ASP A 21 -1.96 -3.35 -1.43
N SER A 22 -0.94 -3.08 -0.61
CA SER A 22 0.46 -3.40 -0.94
C SER A 22 0.68 -4.91 -1.14
N ALA A 23 0.00 -5.75 -0.35
CA ALA A 23 0.04 -7.20 -0.49
C ALA A 23 -0.59 -7.62 -1.83
N THR A 24 -1.80 -7.15 -2.13
CA THR A 24 -2.45 -7.43 -3.41
C THR A 24 -1.63 -6.92 -4.59
N THR A 25 -0.97 -5.76 -4.47
CA THR A 25 -0.07 -5.22 -5.50
C THR A 25 1.15 -6.12 -5.71
N ALA A 26 1.76 -6.64 -4.65
CA ALA A 26 2.88 -7.57 -4.76
C ALA A 26 2.46 -8.88 -5.46
N TYR A 27 1.32 -9.46 -5.06
CA TYR A 27 0.79 -10.66 -5.71
C TYR A 27 0.42 -10.41 -7.19
N GLU A 28 -0.13 -9.23 -7.51
CA GLU A 28 -0.40 -8.83 -8.89
C GLU A 28 0.88 -8.70 -9.72
N ALA A 29 1.95 -8.13 -9.14
CA ALA A 29 3.26 -8.05 -9.79
C ALA A 29 3.86 -9.45 -10.05
N THR A 30 3.79 -10.36 -9.08
CA THR A 30 4.20 -11.76 -9.27
C THR A 30 3.37 -12.45 -10.35
N GLN A 31 2.06 -12.24 -10.39
CA GLN A 31 1.17 -12.78 -11.43
C GLN A 31 1.51 -12.27 -12.83
N ARG A 32 2.07 -11.04 -12.94
CA ARG A 32 2.60 -10.44 -14.18
C ARG A 32 4.01 -10.93 -14.56
N GLY A 33 4.59 -11.82 -13.75
CA GLY A 33 5.88 -12.46 -14.02
C GLY A 33 7.10 -11.69 -13.54
N TYR A 34 6.93 -10.78 -12.57
CA TYR A 34 8.06 -10.07 -11.96
C TYR A 34 8.65 -10.85 -10.78
N GLU A 35 9.97 -10.88 -10.72
CA GLU A 35 10.72 -11.18 -9.50
C GLU A 35 10.80 -9.91 -8.64
N LEU A 36 10.43 -10.04 -7.36
CA LEU A 36 10.20 -8.88 -6.51
C LEU A 36 11.41 -8.53 -5.66
N TYR A 37 11.71 -7.24 -5.60
CA TYR A 37 12.50 -6.59 -4.57
C TYR A 37 11.52 -5.83 -3.66
N ALA A 38 11.31 -6.32 -2.44
CA ALA A 38 10.36 -5.70 -1.53
C ALA A 38 11.04 -4.51 -0.81
N LEU A 39 10.41 -3.34 -0.86
CA LEU A 39 10.83 -2.15 -0.14
C LEU A 39 9.80 -1.80 0.94
N HIS A 40 10.16 -1.97 2.20
CA HIS A 40 9.38 -1.56 3.35
C HIS A 40 9.95 -0.26 3.95
N THR A 41 9.08 0.64 4.39
CA THR A 41 9.50 1.91 4.99
C THR A 41 8.84 2.16 6.33
N SER A 42 9.67 2.53 7.30
CA SER A 42 9.22 3.03 8.60
C SER A 42 9.44 4.53 8.70
N TYR A 43 8.44 5.27 9.19
CA TYR A 43 8.58 6.71 9.46
C TYR A 43 8.15 7.09 10.88
N GLY A 44 8.10 6.12 11.80
CA GLY A 44 7.66 6.33 13.18
C GLY A 44 6.15 6.36 13.34
N GLN A 45 5.42 5.69 12.45
CA GLN A 45 3.99 5.48 12.57
C GLN A 45 3.67 4.56 13.75
N LYS A 46 2.46 4.68 14.31
CA LYS A 46 2.07 4.01 15.57
C LYS A 46 2.09 2.48 15.50
N THR A 47 1.90 1.92 14.32
CA THR A 47 1.75 0.48 14.05
C THR A 47 2.93 -0.11 13.29
N GLU A 48 4.06 0.60 13.33
CA GLU A 48 5.29 0.26 12.60
C GLU A 48 5.75 -1.17 12.80
N SER A 49 5.78 -1.68 14.05
CA SER A 49 6.29 -3.03 14.32
C SER A 49 5.42 -4.09 13.66
N LYS A 50 4.10 -3.92 13.76
CA LYS A 50 3.13 -4.84 13.15
C LYS A 50 3.15 -4.78 11.62
N GLU A 51 3.24 -3.59 11.06
CA GLU A 51 3.38 -3.37 9.61
C GLU A 51 4.66 -4.03 9.07
N TYR A 52 5.79 -3.87 9.78
CA TYR A 52 7.05 -4.52 9.44
C TYR A 52 6.93 -6.04 9.46
N ASP A 53 6.37 -6.62 10.52
CA ASP A 53 6.21 -8.07 10.64
C ASP A 53 5.35 -8.64 9.50
N CYS A 54 4.25 -7.96 9.16
CA CYS A 54 3.40 -8.32 8.03
C CYS A 54 4.13 -8.20 6.68
N ALA A 55 4.85 -7.09 6.45
CA ALA A 55 5.60 -6.90 5.21
C ALA A 55 6.71 -7.95 5.04
N ARG A 56 7.38 -8.31 6.13
CA ARG A 56 8.43 -9.33 6.15
C ARG A 56 7.87 -10.70 5.81
N GLU A 57 6.77 -11.10 6.46
CA GLU A 57 6.11 -12.39 6.20
C GLU A 57 5.67 -12.49 4.72
N LEU A 58 5.03 -11.45 4.19
CA LEU A 58 4.60 -11.40 2.78
C LEU A 58 5.79 -11.49 1.81
N ALA A 59 6.90 -10.83 2.11
CA ALA A 59 8.10 -10.90 1.30
C ALA A 59 8.73 -12.30 1.30
N ASP A 60 8.72 -12.98 2.46
CA ASP A 60 9.21 -14.35 2.59
C ASP A 60 8.28 -15.34 1.86
N GLU A 61 6.95 -15.17 1.90
CA GLU A 61 5.98 -16.00 1.16
C GLU A 61 6.09 -15.84 -0.36
N LEU A 62 6.34 -14.62 -0.84
CA LEU A 62 6.49 -14.30 -2.25
C LEU A 62 7.88 -14.65 -2.81
N ASP A 63 8.77 -15.21 -1.98
CA ASP A 63 10.18 -15.48 -2.32
C ASP A 63 10.86 -14.25 -2.93
N ALA A 64 10.65 -13.08 -2.30
CA ALA A 64 11.24 -11.83 -2.75
C ALA A 64 12.77 -11.95 -2.77
N ARG A 65 13.39 -11.48 -3.87
CA ARG A 65 14.85 -11.52 -4.08
C ARG A 65 15.61 -10.80 -2.99
N ASP A 66 15.02 -9.72 -2.49
CA ASP A 66 15.53 -8.95 -1.36
C ASP A 66 14.37 -8.25 -0.65
N PHE A 67 14.57 -7.96 0.63
CA PHE A 67 13.66 -7.20 1.47
C PHE A 67 14.43 -6.06 2.12
N LEU A 68 14.33 -4.88 1.52
CA LEU A 68 14.97 -3.67 2.01
C LEU A 68 14.04 -2.91 2.95
N HIS A 69 14.53 -2.66 4.16
CA HIS A 69 13.86 -1.81 5.13
C HIS A 69 14.57 -0.46 5.25
N ILE A 70 13.86 0.64 5.06
CA ILE A 70 14.39 2.00 5.19
C ILE A 70 13.61 2.79 6.23
N GLU A 71 14.33 3.38 7.18
CA GLU A 71 13.78 4.35 8.13
C GLU A 71 13.83 5.77 7.56
N THR A 72 12.71 6.48 7.61
CA THR A 72 12.49 7.81 7.01
C THR A 72 12.11 8.84 8.07
N SER A 73 12.98 8.96 9.07
CA SER A 73 12.76 9.83 10.25
C SER A 73 12.54 11.31 9.93
N HIS A 74 12.92 11.78 8.72
CA HIS A 74 12.66 13.16 8.30
C HIS A 74 11.16 13.44 8.15
N LEU A 75 10.33 12.46 7.77
CA LEU A 75 8.88 12.63 7.70
C LEU A 75 8.30 12.91 9.09
N LYS A 76 8.82 12.23 10.13
CA LYS A 76 8.46 12.51 11.53
C LYS A 76 8.91 13.90 11.97
N GLN A 77 10.11 14.32 11.57
CA GLN A 77 10.64 15.65 11.91
C GLN A 77 9.88 16.80 11.22
N ILE A 78 9.36 16.58 10.01
CA ILE A 78 8.52 17.54 9.30
C ILE A 78 7.13 17.66 9.97
N GLY A 79 6.55 16.53 10.39
CA GLY A 79 5.28 16.49 11.12
C GLY A 79 4.06 16.84 10.27
N ALA A 80 3.08 17.52 10.88
CA ALA A 80 1.80 17.94 10.30
C ALA A 80 0.81 16.81 9.93
N SER A 81 0.96 15.63 10.56
CA SER A 81 0.06 14.49 10.39
C SER A 81 -0.17 13.75 11.70
N SER A 82 -1.35 13.18 11.91
CA SER A 82 -1.66 12.32 13.06
C SER A 82 -0.95 10.97 13.04
N LEU A 83 -0.31 10.60 11.93
CA LEU A 83 0.54 9.42 11.82
C LEU A 83 1.99 9.69 12.26
N THR A 84 2.43 10.94 12.29
CA THR A 84 3.82 11.32 12.63
C THR A 84 3.93 12.22 13.86
N ASP A 85 2.88 12.98 14.18
CA ASP A 85 2.81 13.87 15.33
C ASP A 85 2.05 13.21 16.49
N ASP A 86 2.80 12.86 17.54
CA ASP A 86 2.27 12.20 18.73
C ASP A 86 1.26 13.06 19.52
N SER A 87 1.18 14.37 19.25
CA SER A 87 0.19 15.27 19.85
C SER A 87 -1.18 15.24 19.17
N MET A 88 -1.28 14.61 18.00
CA MET A 88 -2.50 14.49 17.21
C MET A 88 -3.11 13.09 17.37
N ALA A 89 -4.40 13.05 17.69
CA ALA A 89 -5.15 11.79 17.73
C ALA A 89 -5.51 11.34 16.30
N VAL A 90 -5.47 10.03 16.05
CA VAL A 90 -6.08 9.44 14.85
C VAL A 90 -7.59 9.43 15.08
N ALA A 91 -8.35 10.06 14.18
CA ALA A 91 -9.80 10.19 14.30
C ALA A 91 -10.53 8.85 14.15
N ASP A 92 -11.79 8.83 14.57
CA ASP A 92 -12.74 7.79 14.16
C ASP A 92 -13.14 7.96 12.71
N ALA A 93 -13.55 6.85 12.10
CA ALA A 93 -13.84 6.82 10.68
C ALA A 93 -14.99 7.76 10.32
N ASP A 94 -14.76 8.60 9.32
CA ASP A 94 -15.79 9.43 8.68
C ASP A 94 -15.75 9.18 7.18
N MET A 95 -16.55 8.21 6.74
CA MET A 95 -16.53 7.72 5.35
C MET A 95 -17.16 8.73 4.36
N ASP A 96 -17.84 9.75 4.88
CA ASP A 96 -18.50 10.81 4.09
C ASP A 96 -17.66 12.11 4.04
N ALA A 97 -16.47 12.15 4.66
CA ALA A 97 -15.65 13.35 4.74
C ALA A 97 -14.95 13.68 3.40
N ASP A 98 -15.16 14.91 2.91
CA ASP A 98 -14.51 15.44 1.70
C ASP A 98 -13.17 16.16 1.97
N ASP A 99 -12.79 16.35 3.24
CA ASP A 99 -11.58 17.07 3.64
C ASP A 99 -10.34 16.14 3.66
N ILE A 100 -9.16 16.72 3.44
CA ILE A 100 -7.88 15.99 3.60
C ILE A 100 -7.79 15.47 5.04
N PRO A 101 -7.68 14.15 5.26
CA PRO A 101 -7.69 13.59 6.60
C PRO A 101 -6.44 14.00 7.36
N THR A 102 -6.54 14.13 8.68
CA THR A 102 -5.38 14.47 9.52
C THR A 102 -4.27 13.42 9.46
N SER A 103 -4.58 12.20 9.02
CA SER A 103 -3.63 11.11 8.78
C SER A 103 -2.81 11.29 7.49
N TYR A 104 -3.12 12.30 6.67
CA TYR A 104 -2.29 12.67 5.52
C TYR A 104 -0.90 13.12 5.98
N VAL A 105 0.15 12.48 5.45
CA VAL A 105 1.54 12.90 5.65
C VAL A 105 1.95 13.71 4.41
N PRO A 106 2.27 15.01 4.55
CA PRO A 106 2.51 15.88 3.41
C PRO A 106 3.55 15.34 2.42
N PHE A 107 3.12 15.08 1.18
CA PHE A 107 3.97 14.67 0.06
C PHE A 107 4.85 13.43 0.36
N ARG A 108 4.30 12.51 1.17
CA ARG A 108 4.98 11.28 1.57
C ARG A 108 5.28 10.39 0.37
N ASN A 109 4.32 10.21 -0.55
CA ASN A 109 4.48 9.21 -1.61
C ASN A 109 5.62 9.57 -2.57
N ALA A 110 5.91 10.86 -2.77
CA ALA A 110 7.07 11.27 -3.55
C ALA A 110 8.39 10.81 -2.92
N ASN A 111 8.51 10.87 -1.59
CA ASN A 111 9.70 10.36 -0.89
C ASN A 111 9.83 8.85 -1.04
N LEU A 112 8.72 8.11 -0.87
CA LEU A 112 8.67 6.66 -1.03
C LEU A 112 9.07 6.23 -2.44
N LEU A 113 8.48 6.85 -3.46
CA LEU A 113 8.79 6.58 -4.86
C LEU A 113 10.24 6.93 -5.20
N SER A 114 10.80 8.03 -4.69
CA SER A 114 12.22 8.36 -4.92
C SER A 114 13.17 7.29 -4.39
N MET A 115 12.88 6.72 -3.21
CA MET A 115 13.68 5.61 -2.66
C MET A 115 13.47 4.32 -3.47
N ALA A 116 12.23 4.02 -3.87
CA ALA A 116 11.90 2.85 -4.68
C ALA A 116 12.60 2.88 -6.04
N VAL A 117 12.60 4.04 -6.72
CA VAL A 117 13.30 4.23 -7.99
C VAL A 117 14.81 4.09 -7.82
N SER A 118 15.38 4.66 -6.76
CA SER A 118 16.82 4.51 -6.46
C SER A 118 17.19 3.05 -6.25
N TYR A 119 16.33 2.29 -5.58
CA TYR A 119 16.51 0.87 -5.32
C TYR A 119 16.32 0.03 -6.59
N ALA A 120 15.35 0.36 -7.42
CA ALA A 120 15.10 -0.27 -8.71
C ALA A 120 16.30 -0.08 -9.66
N GLU A 121 16.79 1.15 -9.80
CA GLU A 121 17.95 1.46 -10.65
C GLU A 121 19.24 0.78 -10.15
N ALA A 122 19.39 0.61 -8.83
CA ALA A 122 20.55 -0.07 -8.25
C ALA A 122 20.56 -1.59 -8.48
N ASN A 123 19.40 -2.19 -8.78
CA ASN A 123 19.21 -3.63 -8.93
C ASN A 123 18.76 -4.06 -10.34
N ASP A 124 18.86 -3.13 -11.31
CA ASP A 124 18.43 -3.34 -12.70
C ASP A 124 16.98 -3.85 -12.80
N CYS A 125 16.07 -3.25 -12.01
CA CYS A 125 14.64 -3.52 -12.09
C CYS A 125 14.00 -2.69 -13.22
N ASP A 126 12.98 -3.26 -13.86
CA ASP A 126 12.24 -2.67 -14.97
C ASP A 126 11.06 -1.81 -14.50
N ALA A 127 10.61 -2.01 -13.25
CA ALA A 127 9.40 -1.37 -12.74
C ALA A 127 9.45 -1.11 -11.23
N VAL A 128 8.64 -0.14 -10.80
CA VAL A 128 8.27 0.12 -9.41
C VAL A 128 6.76 0.00 -9.27
N PHE A 129 6.30 -0.91 -8.41
CA PHE A 129 4.89 -1.11 -8.11
C PHE A 129 4.47 -0.38 -6.84
N VAL A 130 3.31 0.28 -6.89
CA VAL A 130 2.69 0.96 -5.75
C VAL A 130 1.18 0.74 -5.72
N GLY A 131 0.67 0.39 -4.54
CA GLY A 131 -0.75 0.07 -4.31
C GLY A 131 -1.61 1.29 -3.96
N ALA A 132 -1.57 2.35 -4.78
CA ALA A 132 -2.47 3.50 -4.63
C ALA A 132 -3.81 3.24 -5.33
N HIS A 133 -4.90 3.82 -4.82
CA HIS A 133 -6.25 3.53 -5.30
C HIS A 133 -7.21 4.73 -5.32
N SER A 134 -8.40 4.56 -5.90
CA SER A 134 -9.30 5.67 -6.24
C SER A 134 -9.84 6.43 -5.03
N GLU A 135 -10.13 5.71 -3.93
CA GLU A 135 -10.57 6.33 -2.67
C GLU A 135 -9.48 7.19 -2.00
N ASP A 136 -8.21 7.05 -2.39
CA ASP A 136 -7.16 7.96 -1.90
C ASP A 136 -7.27 9.36 -2.52
N TYR A 137 -7.97 9.54 -3.65
CA TYR A 137 -7.91 10.79 -4.42
C TYR A 137 -8.51 12.01 -3.71
N SER A 138 -9.55 11.80 -2.91
CA SER A 138 -10.23 12.84 -2.13
C SER A 138 -9.30 13.39 -1.04
N GLY A 139 -8.52 12.51 -0.41
CA GLY A 139 -7.60 12.87 0.68
C GLY A 139 -6.15 13.18 0.27
N TYR A 140 -5.66 12.65 -0.85
CA TYR A 140 -4.22 12.56 -1.14
C TYR A 140 -3.90 13.00 -2.58
N PRO A 141 -3.42 14.24 -2.80
CA PRO A 141 -3.01 14.72 -4.13
C PRO A 141 -1.89 13.88 -4.75
N ASP A 142 -1.05 13.25 -3.92
CA ASP A 142 0.07 12.38 -4.28
C ASP A 142 -0.32 10.90 -4.47
N CYS A 143 -1.61 10.63 -4.66
CA CYS A 143 -2.15 9.32 -5.10
C CYS A 143 -2.88 9.39 -6.45
N ARG A 144 -2.89 10.54 -7.13
CA ARG A 144 -3.65 10.75 -8.37
C ARG A 144 -2.88 10.28 -9.61
N PRO A 145 -3.56 9.84 -10.69
CA PRO A 145 -2.89 9.44 -11.94
C PRO A 145 -1.92 10.50 -12.46
N GLU A 146 -2.30 11.79 -12.44
CA GLU A 146 -1.46 12.88 -12.95
C GLU A 146 -0.17 13.06 -12.13
N PHE A 147 -0.19 12.69 -10.85
CA PHE A 147 1.01 12.68 -10.02
C PHE A 147 1.97 11.56 -10.46
N PHE A 148 1.46 10.36 -10.71
CA PHE A 148 2.28 9.23 -11.17
C PHE A 148 2.86 9.47 -12.56
N ASP A 149 2.06 9.99 -13.51
CA ASP A 149 2.53 10.37 -14.85
C ASP A 149 3.66 11.40 -14.78
N ALA A 150 3.51 12.43 -13.92
CA ALA A 150 4.52 13.45 -13.74
C ALA A 150 5.78 12.89 -13.05
N PHE A 151 5.63 11.95 -12.12
CA PHE A 151 6.75 11.31 -11.44
C PHE A 151 7.53 10.39 -12.39
N GLU A 152 6.85 9.60 -13.22
CA GLU A 152 7.49 8.74 -14.23
C GLU A 152 8.31 9.58 -15.22
N ALA A 153 7.77 10.70 -15.70
CA ALA A 153 8.52 11.62 -16.56
C ALA A 153 9.77 12.21 -15.86
N MET A 154 9.73 12.40 -14.54
CA MET A 154 10.91 12.80 -13.76
C MET A 154 11.92 11.65 -13.65
N VAL A 155 11.47 10.41 -13.50
CA VAL A 155 12.32 9.20 -13.46
C VAL A 155 13.08 9.04 -14.77
N ASP A 156 12.41 9.18 -15.92
CA ASP A 156 13.02 9.10 -17.25
C ASP A 156 14.16 10.11 -17.47
N VAL A 157 14.04 11.29 -16.87
CA VAL A 157 15.06 12.35 -16.98
C VAL A 157 16.14 12.22 -15.91
N GLY A 158 15.81 11.66 -14.74
CA GLY A 158 16.66 11.64 -13.55
C GLY A 158 17.56 10.40 -13.43
N THR A 159 17.21 9.30 -14.09
CA THR A 159 17.96 8.03 -14.06
C THR A 159 19.02 7.98 -15.16
N LYS A 160 19.86 6.93 -15.15
CA LYS A 160 20.90 6.72 -16.16
C LYS A 160 20.29 6.61 -17.57
N PRO A 161 20.99 7.07 -18.62
CA PRO A 161 20.44 7.09 -19.99
C PRO A 161 19.96 5.74 -20.57
N ASP A 162 20.47 4.61 -20.05
CA ASP A 162 20.12 3.26 -20.50
C ASP A 162 19.16 2.54 -19.51
N THR A 163 18.64 3.27 -18.51
CA THR A 163 17.67 2.77 -17.53
C THR A 163 16.26 3.15 -17.97
N THR A 164 15.32 2.21 -17.86
CA THR A 164 13.90 2.45 -18.05
C THR A 164 13.16 1.77 -16.92
N ILE A 165 12.46 2.56 -16.10
CA ILE A 165 11.73 2.09 -14.92
C ILE A 165 10.29 2.59 -15.05
N SER A 166 9.33 1.69 -15.28
CA SER A 166 7.92 2.06 -15.29
C SER A 166 7.37 2.19 -13.86
N LEU A 167 6.45 3.13 -13.66
CA LEU A 167 5.65 3.22 -12.44
C LEU A 167 4.33 2.46 -12.64
N GLU A 168 4.20 1.33 -11.97
CA GLU A 168 3.05 0.45 -12.08
C GLU A 168 2.09 0.70 -10.90
N VAL A 169 0.93 1.28 -11.21
CA VAL A 169 -0.12 1.61 -10.23
C VAL A 169 -1.40 0.83 -10.56
N PRO A 170 -1.40 -0.51 -10.36
CA PRO A 170 -2.39 -1.40 -10.95
C PRO A 170 -3.82 -1.12 -10.51
N PHE A 171 -4.01 -0.52 -9.33
CA PHE A 171 -5.31 -0.31 -8.70
C PHE A 171 -5.71 1.16 -8.62
N VAL A 172 -5.03 2.04 -9.38
CA VAL A 172 -5.22 3.49 -9.26
C VAL A 172 -6.70 3.87 -9.44
N HIS A 173 -7.44 3.18 -10.31
CA HIS A 173 -8.86 3.44 -10.58
C HIS A 173 -9.83 2.52 -9.84
N ASP A 174 -9.33 1.62 -9.00
CA ASP A 174 -10.10 0.58 -8.33
C ASP A 174 -10.53 1.04 -6.92
N SER A 175 -11.63 0.50 -6.41
CA SER A 175 -12.05 0.67 -5.02
C SER A 175 -11.35 -0.33 -4.09
N LYS A 176 -11.39 -0.11 -2.78
CA LYS A 176 -10.95 -1.07 -1.75
C LYS A 176 -11.62 -2.43 -1.92
N THR A 177 -12.90 -2.43 -2.29
CA THR A 177 -13.67 -3.64 -2.56
C THR A 177 -13.13 -4.38 -3.80
N ASP A 178 -12.75 -3.66 -4.85
CA ASP A 178 -12.14 -4.24 -6.05
C ASP A 178 -10.76 -4.84 -5.75
N ILE A 179 -9.94 -4.15 -4.94
CA ILE A 179 -8.64 -4.64 -4.48
C ILE A 179 -8.79 -5.89 -3.62
N ALA A 180 -9.75 -5.90 -2.69
CA ALA A 180 -10.05 -7.08 -1.88
C ALA A 180 -10.48 -8.26 -2.76
N ARG A 181 -11.36 -8.03 -3.74
CA ARG A 181 -11.80 -9.06 -4.70
C ARG A 181 -10.60 -9.61 -5.48
N ARG A 182 -9.76 -8.73 -6.01
CA ARG A 182 -8.57 -9.13 -6.76
C ARG A 182 -7.59 -9.91 -5.90
N GLY A 183 -7.37 -9.49 -4.66
CA GLY A 183 -6.50 -10.22 -3.74
C GLY A 183 -7.04 -11.61 -3.40
N LEU A 184 -8.36 -11.77 -3.23
CA LEU A 184 -8.98 -13.08 -3.06
C LEU A 184 -8.79 -13.98 -4.29
N GLU A 185 -8.94 -13.43 -5.51
CA GLU A 185 -8.69 -14.17 -6.75
C GLU A 185 -7.22 -14.62 -6.89
N LEU A 186 -6.29 -13.78 -6.44
CA LEU A 186 -4.85 -14.05 -6.46
C LEU A 186 -4.40 -14.96 -5.31
N GLY A 187 -5.25 -15.22 -4.32
CA GLY A 187 -4.91 -16.00 -3.14
C GLY A 187 -4.01 -15.25 -2.15
N VAL A 188 -4.15 -13.92 -2.06
CA VAL A 188 -3.46 -13.10 -1.05
C VAL A 188 -3.87 -13.58 0.35
N PRO A 189 -2.92 -13.93 1.24
CA PRO A 189 -3.22 -14.35 2.59
C PRO A 189 -3.45 -13.13 3.48
N PHE A 190 -4.67 -12.63 3.45
CA PHE A 190 -5.04 -11.41 4.15
C PHE A 190 -4.89 -11.50 5.69
N GLU A 191 -4.75 -12.70 6.25
CA GLU A 191 -4.34 -12.93 7.65
C GLU A 191 -2.94 -12.39 7.98
N HIS A 192 -2.06 -12.28 6.97
CA HIS A 192 -0.70 -11.75 7.08
C HIS A 192 -0.61 -10.26 6.78
N THR A 193 -1.76 -9.56 6.68
CA THR A 193 -1.80 -8.12 6.35
C THR A 193 -2.32 -7.28 7.51
N TRP A 194 -1.85 -6.03 7.61
CA TRP A 194 -2.27 -5.09 8.65
C TRP A 194 -2.65 -3.72 8.09
N SER A 195 -3.84 -3.23 8.45
CA SER A 195 -4.34 -1.93 7.98
C SER A 195 -4.59 -0.92 9.12
N CYS A 196 -4.65 -1.36 10.38
CA CYS A 196 -5.03 -0.49 11.49
C CYS A 196 -3.98 0.61 11.75
N TYR A 197 -4.41 1.85 11.94
CA TYR A 197 -3.54 2.97 12.30
C TYR A 197 -3.32 3.17 13.81
N ARG A 198 -4.05 2.44 14.68
CA ARG A 198 -4.07 2.70 16.13
C ARG A 198 -3.45 1.61 16.99
N ALA A 199 -3.56 0.36 16.56
CA ALA A 199 -3.25 -0.80 17.38
C ALA A 199 -2.51 -1.85 16.55
N GLU A 200 -1.61 -2.57 17.21
CA GLU A 200 -0.81 -3.65 16.61
C GLU A 200 -1.44 -5.03 16.79
N GLU A 201 -2.24 -5.23 17.84
CA GLU A 201 -3.03 -6.45 18.05
C GLU A 201 -4.05 -6.27 19.20
N PRO A 202 -5.36 -6.51 18.99
CA PRO A 202 -6.06 -6.64 17.72
C PRO A 202 -6.25 -5.28 17.02
N ALA A 203 -6.67 -5.28 15.75
CA ALA A 203 -6.99 -4.05 15.03
C ALA A 203 -8.16 -3.30 15.70
N CYS A 204 -8.20 -1.97 15.67
CA CYS A 204 -9.23 -1.24 16.42
C CYS A 204 -10.64 -1.44 15.85
N GLY A 205 -10.77 -1.55 14.53
CA GLY A 205 -12.06 -1.69 13.85
C GLY A 205 -12.80 -0.40 13.58
N THR A 206 -12.29 0.75 14.04
CA THR A 206 -13.02 2.03 14.03
C THR A 206 -12.25 3.20 13.42
N CYS A 207 -10.99 3.03 13.02
CA CYS A 207 -10.26 4.04 12.23
C CYS A 207 -10.59 3.91 10.74
N ASP A 208 -10.39 4.96 9.95
CA ASP A 208 -10.68 4.97 8.50
C ASP A 208 -10.18 3.70 7.79
N SER A 209 -8.90 3.37 7.97
CA SER A 209 -8.31 2.19 7.32
C SER A 209 -8.91 0.86 7.76
N CYS A 210 -9.39 0.74 9.01
CA CYS A 210 -10.15 -0.43 9.45
C CYS A 210 -11.55 -0.43 8.86
N ALA A 211 -12.21 0.72 8.77
CA ALA A 211 -13.55 0.85 8.21
C ALA A 211 -13.56 0.46 6.72
N PHE A 212 -12.68 1.03 5.91
CA PHE A 212 -12.55 0.68 4.49
C PHE A 212 -12.19 -0.80 4.28
N ARG A 213 -11.29 -1.34 5.09
CA ARG A 213 -10.97 -2.78 5.03
C ARG A 213 -12.18 -3.64 5.38
N LEU A 214 -12.86 -3.37 6.50
CA LEU A 214 -14.02 -4.14 6.91
C LEU A 214 -15.15 -4.05 5.88
N GLN A 215 -15.43 -2.84 5.37
CA GLN A 215 -16.40 -2.61 4.30
C GLN A 215 -16.06 -3.43 3.05
N ALA A 216 -14.81 -3.41 2.60
CA ALA A 216 -14.38 -4.15 1.41
C ALA A 216 -14.67 -5.66 1.51
N PHE A 217 -14.40 -6.28 2.66
CA PHE A 217 -14.72 -7.69 2.89
C PHE A 217 -16.24 -7.92 3.01
N GLN A 218 -16.94 -7.05 3.75
CA GLN A 218 -18.40 -7.12 3.93
C GLN A 218 -19.16 -7.04 2.60
N ASN A 219 -18.78 -6.11 1.72
CA ASN A 219 -19.34 -5.95 0.38
C ASN A 219 -19.15 -7.19 -0.51
N LEU A 220 -18.14 -8.01 -0.24
CA LEU A 220 -17.90 -9.28 -0.94
C LEU A 220 -18.60 -10.47 -0.28
N GLY A 221 -19.29 -10.26 0.84
CA GLY A 221 -19.87 -11.33 1.65
C GLY A 221 -18.81 -12.20 2.35
N GLU A 222 -17.58 -11.70 2.43
CA GLU A 222 -16.43 -12.42 2.99
C GLU A 222 -16.12 -11.93 4.40
N ARG A 223 -15.54 -12.83 5.21
CA ARG A 223 -15.10 -12.46 6.55
C ARG A 223 -13.63 -12.10 6.53
N ASP A 224 -13.32 -10.84 6.83
CA ASP A 224 -11.93 -10.41 7.02
C ASP A 224 -11.25 -11.26 8.14
N PRO A 225 -10.06 -11.83 7.87
CA PRO A 225 -9.47 -12.87 8.72
C PRO A 225 -8.74 -12.35 9.96
N ILE A 226 -8.41 -11.05 10.05
CA ILE A 226 -7.65 -10.53 11.20
C ILE A 226 -8.57 -10.22 12.40
N PRO A 227 -8.04 -10.28 13.64
CA PRO A 227 -8.83 -9.95 14.82
C PRO A 227 -9.05 -8.44 14.97
N TYR A 228 -10.23 -8.05 15.44
CA TYR A 228 -10.56 -6.65 15.77
C TYR A 228 -11.10 -6.52 17.20
N ALA A 229 -10.79 -5.40 17.86
CA ALA A 229 -11.35 -5.01 19.15
C ALA A 229 -12.86 -4.71 19.03
N GLU A 230 -13.22 -3.97 17.99
CA GLU A 230 -14.61 -3.72 17.59
C GLU A 230 -14.78 -4.17 16.13
N ARG A 231 -15.93 -4.73 15.76
CA ARG A 231 -16.19 -5.11 14.37
C ARG A 231 -17.53 -4.54 13.91
N PRO A 232 -17.59 -3.23 13.62
CA PRO A 232 -18.81 -2.59 13.11
C PRO A 232 -19.19 -3.12 11.73
N ASP A 233 -20.45 -2.89 11.37
CA ASP A 233 -20.95 -3.12 10.01
C ASP A 233 -20.78 -1.83 9.22
N TYR A 234 -19.94 -1.90 8.19
CA TYR A 234 -19.66 -0.81 7.25
C TYR A 234 -20.11 -1.16 5.84
N ALA A 235 -20.82 -2.27 5.62
CA ALA A 235 -21.31 -2.62 4.30
C ALA A 235 -22.06 -1.44 3.69
N ASP A 236 -21.84 -1.18 2.40
CA ASP A 236 -22.71 -0.27 1.67
C ASP A 236 -24.09 -0.91 1.72
N GLY A 237 -24.98 -0.36 2.55
CA GLY A 237 -26.32 -0.91 2.73
C GLY A 237 -26.92 -1.15 1.35
N ASP A 238 -27.59 -2.30 1.15
CA ASP A 238 -28.31 -2.63 -0.10
C ASP A 238 -28.89 -1.32 -0.64
N ALA A 239 -28.33 -0.83 -1.75
CA ALA A 239 -28.94 0.28 -2.46
C ALA A 239 -30.33 -0.21 -2.81
N ASP A 240 -31.33 0.17 -2.02
CA ASP A 240 -32.70 -0.29 -2.17
C ASP A 240 -33.11 0.04 -3.61
N PRO A 241 -33.27 -0.96 -4.50
CA PRO A 241 -33.62 -0.70 -5.89
C PRO A 241 -35.03 -0.10 -6.01
N ASP A 242 -35.79 -0.04 -4.90
CA ASP A 242 -37.13 0.55 -4.78
C ASP A 242 -37.15 1.87 -3.98
N ALA A 243 -36.02 2.51 -3.69
CA ALA A 243 -36.00 3.89 -3.18
C ALA A 243 -36.35 4.88 -4.32
N ALA A 244 -37.66 5.07 -4.49
CA ALA A 244 -38.35 5.89 -5.49
C ALA A 244 -38.00 7.38 -5.52
#